data_AF-A0A924YAP4-F1
#
_entry.id   AF-A0A924YAP4-F1
#
_cell.length_a   1.000
_cell.length_b   1.000
_cell.length_c   1.000
_cell.angle_alpha   90.00
_cell.angle_beta   90.00
_cell.angle_gamma   90.00
#
_symmetry.space_group_name_H-M   'P 1'
#
loop_
_entity.id
_entity.type
_entity.pdbx_description
1 polymer ?
#
loop_
_entity_poly.entity_id
_entity_poly.type
_entity_poly.pdbx_seq_one_letter_code
_entity_poly.pdbx_strand_id
1 'polypeptide(L)'
;MNIFHGTYHLDSSRFRLWGEQDSALGRKSDRRKIDLYAFVTPADQLHDWITNLVSHAQPELLSFTVWLPSTEHQPQASPEMRATGAFADNVSASSELSRWQVDGLELIMNDTLDLLLALAHRTDIGSSLHFWRAAALEALALVSKQQVIPALERDGFRYRAFWQPLPEHPERLEGLAAQMPPICRALAESPETALSPFKLLSQFVSAIVNSTIRDSATHLKLPSGRSVGAAWLTALTTADAQLKLPTADTEALFKSWQSWAGQTEAAGNSTFRIAFRLDAPEVEDNRSGRCIIYCKPQTTLA
;
A
#
# COMPACT_ATOMS: atom_id res chain seq x y z
N MET A 1 -12.01 -23.03 12.50
CA MET A 1 -11.51 -22.50 11.21
C MET A 1 -11.28 -21.01 11.39
N ASN A 2 -10.19 -20.49 10.84
CA ASN A 2 -9.83 -19.08 10.95
C ASN A 2 -9.92 -18.42 9.58
N ILE A 3 -10.31 -17.14 9.55
CA ILE A 3 -10.27 -16.28 8.37
C ILE A 3 -9.44 -15.05 8.73
N PHE A 4 -8.38 -14.80 7.95
CA PHE A 4 -7.47 -13.69 8.22
C PHE A 4 -7.80 -12.47 7.36
N HIS A 5 -7.70 -11.30 7.97
CA HIS A 5 -7.94 -10.00 7.35
C HIS A 5 -6.76 -9.08 7.60
N GLY A 6 -6.59 -8.08 6.74
CA GLY A 6 -5.61 -7.05 6.99
C GLY A 6 -5.90 -5.76 6.25
N THR A 7 -5.27 -4.68 6.71
CA THR A 7 -5.30 -3.43 5.99
C THR A 7 -4.11 -2.53 6.28
N TYR A 8 -3.84 -1.62 5.35
CA TYR A 8 -2.80 -0.62 5.45
C TYR A 8 -3.21 0.50 6.42
N HIS A 9 -2.33 0.81 7.36
CA HIS A 9 -2.49 1.89 8.32
C HIS A 9 -1.62 3.08 7.91
N LEU A 10 -2.25 4.21 7.56
CA LEU A 10 -1.58 5.36 6.96
C LEU A 10 -0.53 5.97 7.90
N ASP A 11 -0.89 6.27 9.14
CA ASP A 11 -0.06 7.08 10.05
C ASP A 11 1.25 6.41 10.43
N SER A 12 1.22 5.08 10.60
CA SER A 12 2.43 4.30 10.85
C SER A 12 3.11 3.84 9.56
N SER A 13 2.44 3.93 8.41
CA SER A 13 2.88 3.31 7.15
C SER A 13 3.21 1.82 7.34
N ARG A 14 2.34 1.12 8.07
CA ARG A 14 2.45 -0.31 8.40
C ARG A 14 1.20 -1.05 7.96
N PHE A 15 1.31 -2.37 7.87
CA PHE A 15 0.17 -3.23 7.58
C PHE A 15 -0.31 -3.90 8.85
N ARG A 16 -1.61 -3.87 9.12
CA ARG A 16 -2.20 -4.50 10.30
C ARG A 16 -3.02 -5.71 9.90
N LEU A 17 -2.86 -6.78 10.66
CA LEU A 17 -3.52 -8.07 10.47
C LEU A 17 -4.33 -8.42 11.71
N TRP A 18 -5.46 -9.06 11.49
CA TRP A 18 -6.25 -9.71 12.54
C TRP A 18 -6.91 -10.96 11.97
N GLY A 19 -7.31 -11.88 12.85
CA GLY A 19 -8.03 -13.08 12.47
C GLY A 19 -9.45 -13.09 13.04
N GLU A 20 -10.33 -13.77 12.33
CA GLU A 20 -11.65 -14.18 12.79
C GLU A 20 -11.67 -15.70 12.98
N GLN A 21 -12.29 -16.19 14.05
CA GLN A 21 -12.51 -17.62 14.31
C GLN A 21 -14.02 -17.96 14.39
N ASP A 22 -14.34 -19.22 14.14
CA ASP A 22 -15.71 -19.76 14.06
C ASP A 22 -16.50 -19.81 15.38
N SER A 23 -15.89 -19.44 16.50
CA SER A 23 -16.50 -19.48 17.83
C SER A 23 -16.21 -18.21 18.61
N ALA A 24 -17.26 -17.64 19.21
CA ALA A 24 -17.12 -16.48 20.08
C ALA A 24 -16.26 -16.85 21.30
N LEU A 25 -15.24 -16.05 21.59
CA LEU A 25 -14.60 -16.07 22.91
C LEU A 25 -15.66 -15.66 23.93
N GLY A 26 -15.86 -16.48 24.97
CA GLY A 26 -16.82 -16.20 26.03
C GLY A 26 -16.61 -14.80 26.61
N ARG A 27 -17.69 -14.02 26.73
CA ARG A 27 -17.71 -12.65 27.28
C ARG A 27 -17.01 -12.62 28.64
N LYS A 28 -15.73 -12.26 28.69
CA LYS A 28 -15.12 -11.71 29.90
C LYS A 28 -15.46 -10.23 29.90
N SER A 29 -16.58 -9.92 30.55
CA SER A 29 -16.97 -8.55 30.93
C SER A 29 -15.89 -7.99 31.85
N ASP A 30 -14.83 -7.48 31.25
CA ASP A 30 -13.92 -6.58 31.92
C ASP A 30 -14.37 -5.15 31.59
N ARG A 31 -14.21 -4.21 32.52
CA ARG A 31 -14.65 -2.80 32.40
C ARG A 31 -13.87 -2.05 31.31
N ARG A 32 -14.00 -2.43 30.05
CA ARG A 32 -13.38 -1.75 28.91
C ARG A 32 -14.33 -0.70 28.36
N LYS A 33 -13.77 0.41 27.88
CA LYS A 33 -14.52 1.53 27.28
C LYS A 33 -15.02 1.19 25.86
N ILE A 34 -14.42 0.19 25.22
CA ILE A 34 -14.77 -0.38 23.91
C ILE A 34 -14.76 -1.90 24.07
N ASP A 35 -15.77 -2.58 23.53
CA ASP A 35 -15.89 -4.04 23.61
C ASP A 35 -14.88 -4.75 22.68
N LEU A 36 -14.38 -5.90 23.13
CA LEU A 36 -13.51 -6.77 22.34
C LEU A 36 -14.34 -7.48 21.26
N TYR A 37 -13.80 -7.57 20.04
CA TYR A 37 -14.40 -8.33 18.97
C TYR A 37 -14.50 -9.81 19.35
N ALA A 38 -15.73 -10.32 19.47
CA ALA A 38 -15.99 -11.64 20.05
C ALA A 38 -15.36 -12.80 19.27
N PHE A 39 -15.14 -12.63 17.98
CA PHE A 39 -14.60 -13.66 17.08
C PHE A 39 -13.11 -13.50 16.80
N VAL A 40 -12.38 -12.69 17.57
CA VAL A 40 -10.95 -12.44 17.30
C VAL A 40 -10.12 -13.72 17.49
N THR A 41 -9.27 -14.03 16.51
CA THR A 41 -8.26 -15.09 16.66
C THR A 41 -7.18 -14.65 17.65
N PRO A 42 -6.76 -15.50 18.60
CA PRO A 42 -5.65 -15.22 19.51
C PRO A 42 -4.35 -14.83 18.79
N ALA A 43 -3.58 -13.93 19.39
CA ALA A 43 -2.37 -13.37 18.79
C ALA A 43 -1.25 -14.39 18.52
N ASP A 44 -1.14 -15.43 19.35
CA ASP A 44 -0.22 -16.55 19.16
C ASP A 44 -0.54 -17.34 17.89
N GLN A 45 -1.81 -17.68 17.67
CA GLN A 45 -2.24 -18.36 16.43
C GLN A 45 -2.02 -17.48 15.19
N LEU A 46 -2.27 -16.18 15.30
CA LEU A 46 -2.02 -15.24 14.20
C LEU A 46 -0.51 -15.12 13.90
N HIS A 47 0.33 -15.11 14.94
CA HIS A 47 1.78 -15.08 14.80
C HIS A 47 2.32 -16.37 14.15
N ASP A 48 1.86 -17.52 14.61
CA ASP A 48 2.21 -18.81 14.01
C ASP A 48 1.76 -18.87 12.54
N TRP A 49 0.59 -18.34 12.23
CA TRP A 49 0.12 -18.26 10.84
C TRP A 49 1.04 -17.44 9.94
N ILE A 50 1.49 -16.26 10.38
CA ILE A 50 2.44 -15.43 9.61
C ILE A 50 3.79 -16.12 9.47
N THR A 51 4.37 -16.59 10.58
CA THR A 51 5.73 -17.15 10.57
C THR A 51 5.84 -18.47 9.79
N ASN A 52 4.74 -19.22 9.67
CA ASN A 52 4.68 -20.37 8.76
C ASN A 52 4.69 -19.99 7.27
N LEU A 53 4.26 -18.78 6.91
CA LEU A 53 4.28 -18.27 5.54
C LEU A 53 5.56 -17.48 5.23
N VAL A 54 6.04 -16.70 6.20
CA VAL A 54 7.18 -15.80 6.09
C VAL A 54 8.02 -15.94 7.36
N SER A 55 8.96 -16.87 7.34
CA SER A 55 9.71 -17.27 8.55
C SER A 55 10.60 -16.18 9.15
N HIS A 56 11.00 -15.18 8.36
CA HIS A 56 11.80 -14.05 8.83
C HIS A 56 10.97 -12.87 9.34
N ALA A 57 9.65 -12.89 9.17
CA ALA A 57 8.80 -11.78 9.57
C ALA A 57 8.87 -11.58 11.09
N GLN A 58 8.93 -10.32 11.51
CA GLN A 58 8.92 -9.94 12.93
C GLN A 58 7.73 -9.04 13.23
N PRO A 59 6.50 -9.59 13.24
CA PRO A 59 5.31 -8.80 13.53
C PRO A 59 5.30 -8.29 14.98
N GLU A 60 4.87 -7.04 15.16
CA GLU A 60 4.65 -6.45 16.48
C GLU A 60 3.20 -6.69 16.93
N LEU A 61 3.02 -7.15 18.17
CA LEU A 61 1.70 -7.31 18.77
C LEU A 61 1.13 -5.95 19.18
N LEU A 62 -0.11 -5.69 18.81
CA LEU A 62 -0.84 -4.50 19.20
C LEU A 62 -2.35 -4.74 19.26
N SER A 63 -3.05 -3.88 19.99
CA SER A 63 -4.50 -3.79 19.92
C SER A 63 -4.91 -2.52 19.16
N PHE A 64 -5.91 -2.63 18.29
CA PHE A 64 -6.44 -1.48 17.54
C PHE A 64 -7.95 -1.58 17.38
N THR A 65 -8.57 -0.45 17.01
CA THR A 65 -10.01 -0.35 16.78
C THR A 65 -10.33 -0.53 15.31
N VAL A 66 -11.30 -1.40 15.02
CA VAL A 66 -11.88 -1.60 13.69
C VAL A 66 -13.36 -1.25 13.70
N TRP A 67 -13.86 -0.71 12.60
CA TRP A 67 -15.29 -0.53 12.36
C TRP A 67 -15.86 -1.71 11.60
N LEU A 68 -16.79 -2.43 12.22
CA LEU A 68 -17.36 -3.64 11.65
C LEU A 68 -18.90 -3.58 11.65
N PRO A 69 -19.55 -4.21 10.65
CA PRO A 69 -20.99 -4.43 10.66
C PRO A 69 -21.41 -5.13 11.94
N SER A 70 -22.41 -4.60 12.63
CA SER A 70 -22.84 -5.07 13.94
C SER A 70 -24.36 -5.07 14.02
N THR A 71 -24.92 -6.02 14.76
CA THR A 71 -26.30 -5.96 15.22
C THR A 71 -26.36 -5.27 16.59
N GLU A 72 -27.55 -5.04 17.16
CA GLU A 72 -27.72 -4.30 18.43
C GLU A 72 -26.84 -4.80 19.60
N HIS A 73 -26.37 -6.06 19.57
CA HIS A 73 -25.69 -6.68 20.72
C HIS A 73 -24.37 -7.38 20.40
N GLN A 74 -23.98 -7.51 19.13
CA GLN A 74 -22.79 -8.28 18.75
C GLN A 74 -22.25 -7.88 17.36
N PRO A 75 -20.94 -8.05 17.13
CA PRO A 75 -20.41 -7.89 15.79
C PRO A 75 -20.98 -8.97 14.86
N GLN A 76 -21.07 -8.65 13.58
CA GLN A 76 -21.33 -9.66 12.55
C GLN A 76 -20.01 -10.33 12.14
N ALA A 77 -20.09 -11.64 11.93
CA ALA A 77 -19.03 -12.41 11.30
C ALA A 77 -18.83 -11.97 9.84
N SER A 78 -17.59 -12.01 9.34
CA SER A 78 -17.31 -11.69 7.94
C SER A 78 -18.10 -12.57 6.98
N PRO A 79 -18.41 -12.10 5.75
CA PRO A 79 -19.04 -12.95 4.74
C PRO A 79 -18.32 -14.28 4.52
N GLU A 80 -16.99 -14.26 4.51
CA GLU A 80 -16.12 -15.42 4.34
C GLU A 80 -16.23 -16.38 5.54
N MET A 81 -16.28 -15.85 6.77
CA MET A 81 -16.49 -16.67 7.96
C MET A 81 -17.90 -17.27 7.99
N ARG A 82 -18.94 -16.52 7.59
CA ARG A 82 -20.32 -17.05 7.49
C ARG A 82 -20.45 -18.14 6.43
N ALA A 83 -19.73 -18.01 5.31
CA ALA A 83 -19.71 -19.01 4.25
C ALA A 83 -19.14 -20.37 4.70
N THR A 84 -18.45 -20.43 5.85
CA THR A 84 -18.00 -21.70 6.46
C THR A 84 -19.13 -22.53 7.07
N GLY A 85 -20.33 -21.94 7.23
CA GLY A 85 -21.48 -22.57 7.89
C GLY A 85 -21.43 -22.53 9.42
N ALA A 86 -20.43 -21.89 10.02
CA ALA A 86 -20.31 -21.74 11.47
C ALA A 86 -21.37 -20.82 12.10
N PHE A 87 -21.96 -19.92 11.30
CA PHE A 87 -22.90 -18.91 11.75
C PHE A 87 -24.25 -19.09 11.06
N ALA A 88 -25.35 -19.01 11.82
CA ALA A 88 -26.69 -19.05 11.26
C ALA A 88 -26.98 -17.76 10.47
N ASP A 89 -27.61 -17.90 9.29
CA ASP A 89 -28.05 -16.78 8.47
C ASP A 89 -29.19 -16.02 9.16
N ASN A 90 -28.84 -15.04 9.99
CA ASN A 90 -29.82 -14.07 10.49
C ASN A 90 -29.98 -12.95 9.44
N VAL A 91 -30.81 -13.22 8.44
CA VAL A 91 -31.04 -12.43 7.21
C VAL A 91 -31.63 -11.03 7.44
N SER A 92 -31.92 -10.59 8.68
CA SER A 92 -32.80 -9.42 8.89
C SER A 92 -32.44 -8.49 10.06
N ALA A 93 -31.21 -8.51 10.57
CA ALA A 93 -30.81 -7.49 11.53
C ALA A 93 -30.39 -6.21 10.79
N SER A 94 -30.96 -5.06 11.19
CA SER A 94 -30.41 -3.75 10.82
C SER A 94 -28.94 -3.71 11.21
N SER A 95 -28.07 -3.54 10.21
CA SER A 95 -26.63 -3.52 10.41
C SER A 95 -26.17 -2.08 10.53
N GLU A 96 -25.59 -1.73 11.67
CA GLU A 96 -24.90 -0.47 11.88
C GLU A 96 -23.40 -0.72 12.02
N LEU A 97 -22.57 0.28 11.74
CA LEU A 97 -21.14 0.19 12.00
C LEU A 97 -20.88 0.51 13.48
N SER A 98 -20.20 -0.39 14.17
CA SER A 98 -19.76 -0.18 15.55
C SER A 98 -18.26 -0.39 15.68
N ARG A 99 -17.67 0.27 16.68
CA ARG A 99 -16.25 0.14 17.02
C ARG A 99 -16.01 -1.12 17.83
N TRP A 100 -15.05 -1.92 17.39
CA TRP A 100 -14.59 -3.10 18.12
C TRP A 100 -13.09 -3.04 18.29
N GLN A 101 -12.62 -3.42 19.47
CA GLN A 101 -11.19 -3.62 19.70
C GLN A 101 -10.81 -5.02 19.20
N VAL A 102 -9.72 -5.12 18.44
CA VAL A 102 -9.12 -6.38 18.01
C VAL A 102 -7.66 -6.40 18.45
N ASP A 103 -7.21 -7.58 18.89
CA ASP A 103 -5.79 -7.87 19.04
C ASP A 103 -5.29 -8.41 17.69
N GLY A 104 -4.16 -7.88 17.24
CA GLY A 104 -3.64 -8.18 15.92
C GLY A 104 -2.14 -7.98 15.83
N LEU A 105 -1.61 -8.05 14.62
CA LEU A 105 -0.19 -7.91 14.34
C LEU A 105 0.07 -6.75 13.38
N GLU A 106 1.14 -6.01 13.60
CA GLU A 106 1.62 -4.95 12.71
C GLU A 106 2.91 -5.38 12.02
N LEU A 107 2.95 -5.24 10.70
CA LEU A 107 4.08 -5.61 9.84
C LEU A 107 4.69 -4.40 9.18
N ILE A 108 6.01 -4.46 9.01
CA ILE A 108 6.76 -3.56 8.13
C ILE A 108 6.43 -3.85 6.66
N MET A 109 6.68 -2.90 5.75
CA MET A 109 6.29 -3.04 4.35
C MET A 109 7.03 -4.18 3.61
N ASN A 110 8.27 -4.48 3.97
CA ASN A 110 9.00 -5.62 3.40
C ASN A 110 8.31 -6.95 3.77
N ASP A 111 8.12 -7.22 5.06
CA ASP A 111 7.41 -8.41 5.54
C ASP A 111 5.96 -8.48 5.01
N THR A 112 5.31 -7.33 4.86
CA THR A 112 3.96 -7.24 4.26
C THR A 112 3.96 -7.72 2.81
N LEU A 113 4.94 -7.28 2.02
CA LEU A 113 5.06 -7.69 0.63
C LEU A 113 5.26 -9.21 0.53
N ASP A 114 6.20 -9.75 1.30
CA ASP A 114 6.50 -11.18 1.33
C ASP A 114 5.26 -11.99 1.73
N LEU A 115 4.54 -11.54 2.76
CA LEU A 115 3.28 -12.16 3.19
C LEU A 115 2.27 -12.18 2.06
N LEU A 116 1.97 -11.02 1.46
CA LEU A 116 0.95 -10.91 0.41
C LEU A 116 1.28 -11.76 -0.82
N LEU A 117 2.56 -11.91 -1.17
CA LEU A 117 2.99 -12.81 -2.25
C LEU A 117 2.77 -14.28 -1.88
N ALA A 118 2.98 -14.67 -0.62
CA ALA A 118 2.76 -16.03 -0.13
C ALA A 118 1.26 -16.45 -0.07
N LEU A 119 0.32 -15.50 -0.20
CA LEU A 119 -1.12 -15.77 -0.09
C LEU A 119 -1.80 -16.38 -1.34
N ALA A 120 -1.08 -16.60 -2.45
CA ALA A 120 -1.65 -16.90 -3.77
C ALA A 120 -2.68 -18.06 -3.82
N HIS A 121 -2.57 -19.04 -2.92
CA HIS A 121 -3.42 -20.24 -2.89
C HIS A 121 -4.11 -20.48 -1.54
N ARG A 122 -4.14 -19.46 -0.67
CA ARG A 122 -4.78 -19.56 0.64
C ARG A 122 -6.30 -19.44 0.52
N THR A 123 -7.01 -20.26 1.28
CA THR A 123 -8.49 -20.27 1.35
C THR A 123 -9.01 -19.74 2.68
N ASP A 124 -8.12 -19.50 3.64
CA ASP A 124 -8.37 -19.01 4.99
C ASP A 124 -8.15 -17.49 5.10
N ILE A 125 -8.33 -16.77 4.00
CA ILE A 125 -8.14 -15.31 3.95
C ILE A 125 -9.40 -14.63 3.45
N GLY A 126 -9.67 -13.44 3.98
CA GLY A 126 -10.79 -12.60 3.54
C GLY A 126 -10.48 -11.81 2.27
N SER A 127 -11.52 -11.22 1.70
CA SER A 127 -11.48 -10.34 0.53
C SER A 127 -10.48 -9.19 0.66
N SER A 128 -10.23 -8.68 1.87
CA SER A 128 -9.20 -7.65 2.09
C SER A 128 -7.81 -8.11 1.70
N LEU A 129 -7.39 -9.31 2.12
CA LEU A 129 -6.05 -9.80 1.80
C LEU A 129 -5.90 -10.15 0.31
N HIS A 130 -6.98 -10.64 -0.33
CA HIS A 130 -7.01 -10.79 -1.78
C HIS A 130 -6.81 -9.45 -2.51
N PHE A 131 -7.50 -8.41 -2.06
CA PHE A 131 -7.36 -7.06 -2.61
C PHE A 131 -5.94 -6.50 -2.41
N TRP A 132 -5.39 -6.59 -1.20
CA TRP A 132 -4.05 -6.08 -0.90
C TRP A 132 -2.96 -6.83 -1.66
N ARG A 133 -3.12 -8.14 -1.89
CA ARG A 133 -2.25 -8.90 -2.78
C ARG A 133 -2.30 -8.37 -4.21
N ALA A 134 -3.48 -8.09 -4.76
CA ALA A 134 -3.60 -7.49 -6.09
C ALA A 134 -2.92 -6.11 -6.16
N ALA A 135 -3.09 -5.28 -5.13
CA ALA A 135 -2.43 -3.99 -5.01
C ALA A 135 -0.89 -4.11 -4.95
N ALA A 136 -0.37 -5.08 -4.22
CA ALA A 136 1.08 -5.34 -4.14
C ALA A 136 1.64 -5.78 -5.50
N LEU A 137 0.91 -6.60 -6.25
CA LEU A 137 1.29 -6.99 -7.61
C LEU A 137 1.30 -5.81 -8.59
N GLU A 138 0.33 -4.90 -8.49
CA GLU A 138 0.37 -3.64 -9.28
C GLU A 138 1.58 -2.78 -8.90
N ALA A 139 1.90 -2.66 -7.61
CA ALA A 139 3.08 -1.92 -7.15
C ALA A 139 4.39 -2.52 -7.71
N LEU A 140 4.54 -3.85 -7.67
CA LEU A 140 5.68 -4.55 -8.28
C LEU A 140 5.72 -4.39 -9.81
N ALA A 141 4.56 -4.35 -10.47
CA ALA A 141 4.49 -4.08 -11.90
C ALA A 141 5.04 -2.68 -12.24
N LEU A 142 4.81 -1.68 -11.38
CA LEU A 142 5.38 -0.33 -11.56
C LEU A 142 6.90 -0.35 -11.41
N VAL A 143 7.41 -1.01 -10.36
CA VAL A 143 8.87 -1.14 -10.13
C VAL A 143 9.54 -1.86 -11.32
N SER A 144 9.02 -3.01 -11.74
CA SER A 144 9.59 -3.80 -12.84
C SER A 144 9.56 -3.09 -14.19
N LYS A 145 8.54 -2.25 -14.44
CA LYS A 145 8.44 -1.41 -15.64
C LYS A 145 9.18 -0.08 -15.53
N GLN A 146 9.90 0.18 -14.42
CA GLN A 146 10.58 1.44 -14.17
C GLN A 146 9.64 2.66 -14.20
N GLN A 147 8.37 2.44 -13.85
CA GLN A 147 7.32 3.47 -13.76
C GLN A 147 7.35 4.14 -12.39
N VAL A 148 8.53 4.64 -12.02
CA VAL A 148 8.85 5.23 -10.72
C VAL A 148 9.87 6.35 -10.92
N ILE A 149 9.79 7.39 -10.08
CA ILE A 149 10.75 8.50 -10.12
C ILE A 149 11.31 8.78 -8.72
N PRO A 150 12.56 9.25 -8.62
CA PRO A 150 13.07 9.80 -7.37
C PRO A 150 12.31 11.09 -7.04
N ALA A 151 11.82 11.18 -5.82
CA ALA A 151 10.99 12.28 -5.36
C ALA A 151 11.52 12.89 -4.06
N LEU A 152 11.07 14.11 -3.80
CA LEU A 152 11.31 14.84 -2.56
C LEU A 152 9.99 15.33 -2.01
N GLU A 153 9.80 15.20 -0.72
CA GLU A 153 8.70 15.81 0.01
C GLU A 153 9.23 16.70 1.12
N ARG A 154 8.44 17.71 1.47
CA ARG A 154 8.74 18.59 2.60
C ARG A 154 8.02 18.07 3.84
N ASP A 155 8.80 17.75 4.86
CA ASP A 155 8.34 17.31 6.19
C ASP A 155 8.70 18.40 7.22
N GLY A 156 7.81 19.38 7.37
CA GLY A 156 8.05 20.58 8.15
C GLY A 156 9.22 21.42 7.63
N PHE A 157 10.31 21.44 8.41
CA PHE A 157 11.57 22.11 8.06
C PHE A 157 12.61 21.18 7.41
N ARG A 158 12.30 19.89 7.30
CA ARG A 158 13.17 18.87 6.70
C ARG A 158 12.62 18.46 5.35
N TYR A 159 13.48 17.81 4.57
CA TYR A 159 13.11 17.21 3.30
C TYR A 159 13.43 15.74 3.33
N ARG A 160 12.52 14.94 2.76
CA ARG A 160 12.64 13.48 2.70
C ARG A 160 12.66 13.06 1.26
N ALA A 161 13.54 12.13 0.94
CA ALA A 161 13.57 11.48 -0.36
C ALA A 161 12.72 10.21 -0.33
N PHE A 162 12.03 9.92 -1.42
CA PHE A 162 11.26 8.69 -1.58
C PHE A 162 11.15 8.33 -3.07
N TRP A 163 10.76 7.09 -3.36
CA TRP A 163 10.41 6.68 -4.71
C TRP A 163 8.92 6.86 -4.94
N GLN A 164 8.57 7.71 -5.91
CA GLN A 164 7.19 8.01 -6.25
C GLN A 164 6.74 7.13 -7.42
N PRO A 165 5.61 6.43 -7.31
CA PRO A 165 5.01 5.74 -8.45
C PRO A 165 4.59 6.73 -9.54
N LEU A 166 4.89 6.40 -10.79
CA LEU A 166 4.52 7.17 -11.98
C LEU A 166 3.84 6.23 -13.01
N PRO A 167 2.61 5.77 -12.74
CA PRO A 167 1.94 4.81 -13.60
C PRO A 167 1.68 5.40 -14.98
N GLU A 168 2.03 4.66 -16.04
CA GLU A 168 1.65 5.06 -17.39
C GLU A 168 0.12 4.99 -17.58
N HIS A 169 -0.52 4.04 -16.91
CA HIS A 169 -1.95 3.74 -16.99
C HIS A 169 -2.61 3.93 -15.62
N PRO A 170 -2.83 5.18 -15.17
CA PRO A 170 -3.43 5.47 -13.85
C PRO A 170 -4.83 4.84 -13.69
N GLU A 171 -5.57 4.66 -14.78
CA GLU A 171 -6.90 4.03 -14.80
C GLU A 171 -6.91 2.60 -14.24
N ARG A 172 -5.77 1.89 -14.29
CA ARG A 172 -5.65 0.56 -13.67
C ARG A 172 -5.77 0.63 -12.15
N LEU A 173 -5.14 1.63 -11.53
CA LEU A 173 -5.23 1.83 -10.08
C LEU A 173 -6.61 2.35 -9.69
N GLU A 174 -7.25 3.17 -10.54
CA GLU A 174 -8.64 3.61 -10.33
C GLU A 174 -9.62 2.42 -10.39
N GLY A 175 -9.49 1.56 -11.41
CA GLY A 175 -10.30 0.36 -11.56
C GLY A 175 -10.08 -0.66 -10.44
N LEU A 176 -8.85 -0.79 -9.93
CA LEU A 176 -8.57 -1.60 -8.75
C LEU A 176 -9.22 -0.96 -7.50
N ALA A 177 -9.05 0.34 -7.29
CA ALA A 177 -9.63 1.04 -6.14
C ALA A 177 -11.17 0.93 -6.09
N ALA A 178 -11.84 0.94 -7.25
CA ALA A 178 -13.29 0.76 -7.35
C ALA A 178 -13.77 -0.61 -6.82
N GLN A 179 -12.90 -1.62 -6.82
CA GLN A 179 -13.18 -2.97 -6.33
C GLN A 179 -12.78 -3.16 -4.86
N MET A 180 -12.31 -2.11 -4.17
CA MET A 180 -11.83 -2.22 -2.80
C MET A 180 -12.93 -2.70 -1.84
N PRO A 181 -12.74 -3.85 -1.15
CA PRO A 181 -13.65 -4.28 -0.11
C PRO A 181 -13.75 -3.25 1.01
N PRO A 182 -14.95 -2.91 1.52
CA PRO A 182 -15.11 -1.91 2.58
C PRO A 182 -14.29 -2.18 3.84
N ILE A 183 -14.03 -3.45 4.17
CA ILE A 183 -13.21 -3.85 5.33
C ILE A 183 -11.75 -3.37 5.24
N CYS A 184 -11.23 -3.08 4.04
CA CYS A 184 -9.92 -2.43 3.87
C CYS A 184 -9.92 -1.01 4.49
N ARG A 185 -11.08 -0.37 4.65
CA ARG A 185 -11.22 0.97 5.23
C ARG A 185 -11.69 0.96 6.68
N ALA A 186 -11.68 -0.21 7.33
CA ALA A 186 -12.18 -0.39 8.69
C ALA A 186 -11.31 0.29 9.77
N LEU A 187 -10.04 0.60 9.47
CA LEU A 187 -9.14 1.35 10.33
C LEU A 187 -9.26 2.85 10.08
N ALA A 188 -10.28 3.46 10.68
CA ALA A 188 -10.49 4.90 10.67
C ALA A 188 -10.95 5.38 12.04
N GLU A 189 -10.70 6.65 12.36
CA GLU A 189 -11.22 7.27 13.59
C GLU A 189 -12.76 7.23 13.63
N SER A 190 -13.38 7.48 12.48
CA SER A 190 -14.80 7.27 12.22
C SER A 190 -15.06 6.84 10.77
N PRO A 191 -16.23 6.24 10.45
CA PRO A 191 -16.54 5.80 9.09
C PRO A 191 -16.54 6.97 8.09
N GLU A 192 -16.89 8.18 8.55
CA GLU A 192 -16.94 9.39 7.74
C GLU A 192 -15.56 9.95 7.41
N THR A 193 -14.57 9.72 8.28
CA THR A 193 -13.17 10.14 8.06
C THR A 193 -12.34 9.11 7.30
N ALA A 194 -12.90 7.93 7.03
CA ALA A 194 -12.23 6.88 6.28
C ALA A 194 -11.85 7.36 4.88
N LEU A 195 -10.55 7.29 4.55
CA LEU A 195 -9.98 7.70 3.26
C LEU A 195 -10.75 7.10 2.08
N SER A 196 -10.79 7.82 0.96
CA SER A 196 -11.34 7.26 -0.28
C SER A 196 -10.54 6.01 -0.70
N PRO A 197 -11.18 5.02 -1.37
CA PRO A 197 -10.50 3.82 -1.81
C PRO A 197 -9.23 4.11 -2.63
N PHE A 198 -9.31 5.06 -3.57
CA PHE A 198 -8.16 5.42 -4.40
C PHE A 198 -7.02 6.00 -3.57
N LYS A 199 -7.31 6.92 -2.63
CA LYS A 199 -6.28 7.54 -1.79
C LYS A 199 -5.60 6.51 -0.90
N LEU A 200 -6.35 5.59 -0.30
CA LEU A 200 -5.79 4.53 0.53
C LEU A 200 -4.91 3.57 -0.31
N LEU A 201 -5.40 3.14 -1.47
CA LEU A 201 -4.65 2.30 -2.40
C LEU A 201 -3.36 3.00 -2.87
N SER A 202 -3.43 4.26 -3.29
CA SER A 202 -2.27 5.00 -3.79
C SER A 202 -1.17 5.15 -2.74
N GLN A 203 -1.54 5.32 -1.47
CA GLN A 203 -0.60 5.41 -0.35
C GLN A 203 0.07 4.07 -0.08
N PHE A 204 -0.69 2.97 -0.08
CA PHE A 204 -0.14 1.62 0.03
C PHE A 204 0.81 1.28 -1.14
N VAL A 205 0.42 1.56 -2.38
CA VAL A 205 1.26 1.32 -3.58
C VAL A 205 2.56 2.13 -3.49
N SER A 206 2.49 3.38 -3.05
CA SER A 206 3.67 4.22 -2.83
C SER A 206 4.59 3.64 -1.76
N ALA A 207 4.02 3.14 -0.65
CA ALA A 207 4.79 2.51 0.42
C ALA A 207 5.50 1.23 -0.04
N ILE A 208 4.81 0.35 -0.78
CA ILE A 208 5.41 -0.88 -1.34
C ILE A 208 6.51 -0.53 -2.34
N VAL A 209 6.25 0.34 -3.32
CA VAL A 209 7.25 0.79 -4.30
C VAL A 209 8.51 1.31 -3.62
N ASN A 210 8.34 2.22 -2.66
CA ASN A 210 9.45 2.80 -1.92
C ASN A 210 10.23 1.77 -1.10
N SER A 211 9.53 0.82 -0.45
CA SER A 211 10.15 -0.24 0.33
C SER A 211 10.92 -1.21 -0.57
N THR A 212 10.32 -1.70 -1.65
CA THR A 212 10.92 -2.65 -2.60
C THR A 212 12.20 -2.11 -3.22
N ILE A 213 12.21 -0.85 -3.66
CA ILE A 213 13.39 -0.25 -4.29
C ILE A 213 14.53 -0.07 -3.26
N ARG A 214 14.22 0.38 -2.05
CA ARG A 214 15.21 0.54 -0.96
C ARG A 214 15.81 -0.80 -0.55
N ASP A 215 14.97 -1.81 -0.40
CA ASP A 215 15.41 -3.16 -0.07
C ASP A 215 16.36 -3.72 -1.13
N SER A 216 16.00 -3.56 -2.41
CA SER A 216 16.85 -3.95 -3.54
C SER A 216 18.17 -3.15 -3.59
N ALA A 217 18.17 -1.91 -3.10
CA ALA A 217 19.34 -1.04 -3.08
C ALA A 217 20.33 -1.35 -1.95
N THR A 218 19.98 -2.20 -0.97
CA THR A 218 20.87 -2.56 0.15
C THR A 218 22.19 -3.20 -0.31
N HIS A 219 22.20 -3.83 -1.48
CA HIS A 219 23.39 -4.44 -2.08
C HIS A 219 24.26 -3.46 -2.88
N LEU A 220 23.81 -2.23 -3.10
CA LEU A 220 24.52 -1.25 -3.91
C LEU A 220 25.63 -0.55 -3.10
N LYS A 221 26.80 -0.39 -3.72
CA LYS A 221 27.85 0.48 -3.19
C LYS A 221 27.52 1.93 -3.55
N LEU A 222 27.04 2.67 -2.57
CA LEU A 222 26.71 4.08 -2.76
C LEU A 222 27.97 4.94 -2.89
N PRO A 223 27.96 5.98 -3.74
CA PRO A 223 29.07 6.90 -3.88
C PRO A 223 29.35 7.60 -2.54
N SER A 224 30.59 7.47 -2.06
CA SER A 224 31.08 8.20 -0.89
C SER A 224 31.36 9.65 -1.30
N GLY A 225 30.51 10.60 -0.88
CA GLY A 225 30.70 12.01 -1.21
C GLY A 225 29.71 12.94 -0.49
N ARG A 226 30.05 14.23 -0.43
CA ARG A 226 29.19 15.29 0.14
C ARG A 226 28.43 16.09 -0.92
N SER A 227 28.35 15.61 -2.16
CA SER A 227 27.60 16.29 -3.20
C SER A 227 26.10 16.20 -2.93
N VAL A 228 25.33 17.17 -3.44
CA VAL A 228 23.86 17.18 -3.36
C VAL A 228 23.28 15.87 -3.92
N GLY A 229 23.79 15.40 -5.06
CA GLY A 229 23.36 14.13 -5.67
C GLY A 229 23.71 12.90 -4.84
N ALA A 230 24.89 12.84 -4.20
CA ALA A 230 25.25 11.72 -3.34
C ALA A 230 24.38 11.67 -2.08
N ALA A 231 24.08 12.83 -1.48
CA ALA A 231 23.17 12.92 -0.34
C ALA A 231 21.75 12.50 -0.71
N TRP A 232 21.23 12.95 -1.87
CA TRP A 232 19.90 12.56 -2.34
C TRP A 232 19.82 11.07 -2.66
N LEU A 233 20.81 10.52 -3.37
CA LEU A 233 20.86 9.09 -3.66
C LEU A 233 20.92 8.25 -2.38
N THR A 234 21.74 8.64 -1.40
CA THR A 234 21.80 7.98 -0.09
C THR A 234 20.45 8.00 0.62
N ALA A 235 19.77 9.15 0.60
CA ALA A 235 18.44 9.30 1.18
C ALA A 235 17.35 8.52 0.42
N LEU A 236 17.54 8.24 -0.88
CA LEU A 236 16.63 7.44 -1.70
C LEU A 236 16.79 5.93 -1.52
N THR A 237 17.98 5.46 -1.13
CA THR A 237 18.31 4.03 -1.12
C THR A 237 18.44 3.43 0.27
N THR A 238 18.74 4.22 1.30
CA THR A 238 18.94 3.72 2.68
C THR A 238 17.65 3.76 3.50
N ALA A 239 17.64 3.24 4.73
CA ALA A 239 16.48 3.39 5.62
C ALA A 239 16.24 4.85 6.07
N ASP A 240 17.29 5.68 6.08
CA ASP A 240 17.20 7.09 6.46
C ASP A 240 16.83 7.95 5.25
N ALA A 241 15.55 8.29 5.15
CA ALA A 241 15.01 9.11 4.08
C ALA A 241 15.37 10.60 4.19
N GLN A 242 15.99 11.05 5.29
CA GLN A 242 16.23 12.49 5.49
C GLN A 242 17.37 12.99 4.61
N LEU A 243 17.10 14.09 3.91
CA LEU A 243 18.13 14.78 3.14
C LEU A 243 19.01 15.61 4.09
N LYS A 244 20.24 15.16 4.30
CA LYS A 244 21.22 15.80 5.20
C LYS A 244 22.13 16.75 4.42
N LEU A 245 21.61 17.94 4.13
CA LEU A 245 22.33 19.00 3.42
C LEU A 245 22.08 20.37 4.07
N PRO A 246 22.92 21.39 3.81
CA PRO A 246 22.59 22.77 4.15
C PRO A 246 21.22 23.18 3.58
N THR A 247 20.50 24.06 4.29
CA THR A 247 19.15 24.50 3.90
C THR A 247 19.10 25.09 2.49
N ALA A 248 20.07 25.92 2.14
CA ALA A 248 20.15 26.54 0.81
C ALA A 248 20.26 25.49 -0.32
N ASP A 249 21.13 24.50 -0.14
CA ASP A 249 21.32 23.41 -1.11
C ASP A 249 20.06 22.54 -1.22
N THR A 250 19.41 22.28 -0.10
CA THR A 250 18.18 21.50 -0.04
C THR A 250 17.02 22.20 -0.75
N GLU A 251 16.82 23.50 -0.51
CA GLU A 251 15.79 24.28 -1.18
C GLU A 251 16.05 24.42 -2.69
N ALA A 252 17.31 24.61 -3.08
CA ALA A 252 17.71 24.65 -4.48
C ALA A 252 17.44 23.31 -5.18
N LEU A 253 17.78 22.18 -4.54
CA LEU A 253 17.47 20.85 -5.05
C LEU A 253 15.95 20.64 -5.16
N PHE A 254 15.19 20.97 -4.12
CA PHE A 254 13.75 20.79 -4.10
C PHE A 254 13.06 21.57 -5.22
N LYS A 255 13.42 22.85 -5.42
CA LYS A 255 12.89 23.67 -6.54
C LYS A 255 13.27 23.10 -7.90
N SER A 256 14.51 22.63 -8.05
CA SER A 256 14.98 22.01 -9.29
C SER A 256 14.21 20.72 -9.59
N TRP A 257 13.99 19.89 -8.57
CA TRP A 257 13.18 18.68 -8.67
C TRP A 257 11.72 19.01 -9.02
N GLN A 258 11.09 20.01 -8.37
CA GLN A 258 9.71 20.41 -8.70
C GLN A 258 9.58 20.85 -10.16
N SER A 259 10.54 21.63 -10.67
CA SER A 259 10.58 22.05 -12.07
C SER A 259 10.70 20.85 -13.03
N TRP A 260 11.56 19.89 -12.70
CA TRP A 260 11.73 18.67 -13.49
C TRP A 260 10.52 17.74 -13.41
N ALA A 261 10.03 17.44 -12.22
CA ALA A 261 8.88 16.55 -11.99
C ALA A 261 7.60 17.12 -12.63
N GLY A 262 7.37 18.43 -12.53
CA GLY A 262 6.23 19.10 -13.15
C GLY A 262 6.22 19.05 -14.69
N GLN A 263 7.38 18.88 -15.33
CA GLN A 263 7.42 18.64 -16.79
C GLN A 263 6.83 17.28 -17.18
N THR A 264 6.88 16.30 -16.27
CA THR A 264 6.28 14.97 -16.47
C THR A 264 4.75 15.06 -16.53
N GLU A 265 4.16 15.96 -15.73
CA GLU A 265 2.73 16.28 -15.78
C GLU A 265 2.37 17.13 -17.02
N ALA A 266 3.32 17.89 -17.56
CA ALA A 266 3.13 18.73 -18.74
C ALA A 266 3.33 17.99 -20.08
N ALA A 267 3.99 16.83 -20.09
CA ALA A 267 4.25 16.02 -21.30
C ALA A 267 3.00 15.30 -21.86
N GLY A 268 1.82 15.65 -21.37
CA GLY A 268 0.52 15.16 -21.81
C GLY A 268 -0.54 15.39 -20.75
N ASN A 269 -1.79 15.58 -21.15
CA ASN A 269 -2.93 15.68 -20.24
C ASN A 269 -3.78 14.39 -20.31
N SER A 270 -4.94 14.38 -19.65
CA SER A 270 -5.90 13.25 -19.67
C SER A 270 -6.47 12.89 -21.06
N THR A 271 -6.11 13.64 -22.10
CA THR A 271 -6.62 13.46 -23.47
C THR A 271 -5.52 13.04 -24.45
N PHE A 272 -4.29 13.53 -24.26
CA PHE A 272 -3.18 13.27 -25.19
C PHE A 272 -1.85 13.18 -24.45
N ARG A 273 -0.92 12.36 -24.96
CA ARG A 273 0.48 12.35 -24.52
C ARG A 273 1.42 12.61 -25.69
N ILE A 274 2.51 13.33 -25.41
CA ILE A 274 3.61 13.53 -26.34
C ILE A 274 4.43 12.24 -26.33
N ALA A 275 4.53 11.58 -27.49
CA ALA A 275 5.33 10.39 -27.68
C ALA A 275 6.42 10.65 -28.72
N PHE A 276 7.54 9.95 -28.56
CA PHE A 276 8.62 9.91 -29.53
C PHE A 276 8.62 8.55 -30.19
N ARG A 277 8.58 8.53 -31.52
CA ARG A 277 8.92 7.33 -32.28
C ARG A 277 10.33 7.52 -32.82
N LEU A 278 11.24 6.66 -32.37
CA LEU A 278 12.51 6.51 -33.05
C LEU A 278 12.32 5.54 -34.21
N ASP A 279 12.53 6.04 -35.41
CA ASP A 279 12.68 5.21 -36.59
C ASP A 279 14.18 4.90 -36.75
N ALA A 280 14.53 3.61 -36.85
CA ALA A 280 15.90 3.18 -37.08
C ALA A 280 16.40 3.71 -38.44
N PRO A 281 17.69 4.09 -38.57
CA PRO A 281 18.22 4.55 -39.85
C PRO A 281 18.13 3.45 -40.91
N GLU A 282 17.80 3.83 -42.15
CA GLU A 282 17.59 2.89 -43.26
C GLU A 282 18.90 2.18 -43.71
N VAL A 283 20.07 2.70 -43.30
CA VAL A 283 21.39 2.15 -43.66
C VAL A 283 22.34 2.29 -42.45
N GLU A 284 23.07 1.22 -42.12
CA GLU A 284 23.98 1.15 -40.95
C GLU A 284 25.06 2.24 -40.91
N ASP A 285 25.42 2.83 -42.06
CA ASP A 285 26.49 3.84 -42.17
C ASP A 285 26.00 5.30 -42.08
N ASN A 286 24.68 5.52 -42.03
CA ASN A 286 24.11 6.86 -41.92
C ASN A 286 23.70 7.19 -40.48
N ARG A 287 24.49 8.04 -39.80
CA ARG A 287 24.28 8.43 -38.40
C ARG A 287 23.06 9.34 -38.13
N SER A 288 22.21 9.58 -39.13
CA SER A 288 21.01 10.41 -38.98
C SER A 288 19.78 9.55 -38.69
N GLY A 289 19.49 9.31 -37.41
CA GLY A 289 18.20 8.77 -36.98
C GLY A 289 17.08 9.81 -37.10
N ARG A 290 15.87 9.39 -37.50
CA ARG A 290 14.69 10.28 -37.57
C ARG A 290 13.89 10.13 -36.28
N CYS A 291 13.75 11.24 -35.55
CA CYS A 291 12.83 11.32 -34.42
C CYS A 291 11.53 11.99 -34.87
N ILE A 292 10.40 11.30 -34.72
CA ILE A 292 9.08 11.86 -35.00
C ILE A 292 8.38 12.12 -33.68
N ILE A 293 8.00 13.37 -33.45
CA ILE A 293 7.17 13.80 -32.32
C ILE A 293 5.71 13.68 -32.75
N TYR A 294 4.90 12.93 -32.00
CA TYR A 294 3.48 12.80 -32.28
C TYR A 294 2.66 12.75 -31.00
N CYS A 295 1.42 13.25 -31.08
CA CYS A 295 0.46 13.18 -29.97
C CYS A 295 -0.32 11.87 -30.07
N LYS A 296 -0.21 11.00 -29.08
CA LYS A 296 -1.00 9.77 -28.98
C LYS A 296 -2.25 10.06 -28.13
N PRO A 297 -3.47 9.78 -28.64
CA PRO A 297 -4.68 9.88 -27.82
C PRO A 297 -4.60 8.88 -26.66
N GLN A 298 -5.00 9.32 -25.47
CA GLN A 298 -5.25 8.39 -24.37
C GLN A 298 -6.63 7.76 -24.60
N THR A 299 -6.67 6.49 -24.97
CA THR A 299 -7.94 5.78 -25.19
C THR A 299 -8.67 5.66 -23.87
N THR A 300 -9.66 6.51 -23.64
CA THR A 300 -10.68 6.30 -22.61
C THR A 300 -11.52 5.11 -23.05
N LEU A 301 -11.38 3.97 -22.38
CA LEU A 301 -12.40 2.92 -22.43
C LEU A 301 -13.62 3.51 -21.72
N ALA A 302 -14.64 3.85 -22.52
CA ALA A 302 -15.98 4.19 -22.06
C ALA A 302 -16.74 2.95 -21.58
#